data_AF-K9QK38-F1
#
_entry.id   AF-K9QK38-F1
#
_cell.length_a   1.000
_cell.length_b   1.000
_cell.length_c   1.000
_cell.angle_alpha   90.00
_cell.angle_beta   90.00
_cell.angle_gamma   90.00
#
_symmetry.space_group_name_H-M   'P 1'
#
loop_
_entity.id
_entity.type
_entity.pdbx_description
1 polymer ?
#
loop_
_entity_poly.entity_id
_entity_poly.type
_entity_poly.pdbx_seq_one_letter_code
_entity_poly.pdbx_strand_id
1 'polypeptide(L)' 'MEPLEMLSTFNECYAKIQAIAQSQEWLELANRNDVDPEMKTHLGDVLHYLEGAMCCVEVFVEVSIAQEQVS' A
#
# COMPACT_ATOMS: atom_id res chain seq x y z
N MET A 1 -1.96 20.44 0.79
CA MET A 1 -2.01 19.33 -0.17
C MET A 1 -3.46 18.93 -0.26
N GLU A 2 -4.06 19.11 -1.44
CA GLU A 2 -5.43 18.68 -1.71
C GLU A 2 -5.53 17.16 -1.73
N PRO A 3 -6.71 16.57 -1.49
CA PRO A 3 -6.87 15.11 -1.47
C PRO A 3 -6.29 14.41 -2.71
N LEU A 4 -6.49 14.98 -3.92
CA LEU A 4 -5.93 14.43 -5.16
C LEU A 4 -4.39 14.48 -5.20
N GLU A 5 -3.79 15.50 -4.62
CA GLU A 5 -2.33 15.62 -4.51
C GLU A 5 -1.76 14.58 -3.52
N MET A 6 -2.49 14.26 -2.44
CA MET A 6 -2.11 13.19 -1.51
C MET A 6 -2.11 11.83 -2.21
N LEU A 7 -3.15 11.55 -2.99
CA LEU A 7 -3.28 10.29 -3.73
C LEU A 7 -2.24 10.16 -4.84
N SER A 8 -1.96 11.25 -5.56
CA SER A 8 -0.86 11.28 -6.51
C SER A 8 0.47 10.97 -5.83
N THR A 9 0.70 11.53 -4.63
CA THR A 9 1.91 11.29 -3.86
C THR A 9 2.02 9.82 -3.43
N PHE A 10 0.93 9.21 -2.92
CA PHE A 10 0.94 7.80 -2.56
C PHE A 10 1.20 6.89 -3.76
N ASN A 11 0.56 7.15 -4.91
CA ASN A 11 0.82 6.41 -6.15
C ASN A 11 2.28 6.52 -6.58
N GLU A 12 2.86 7.72 -6.53
CA GLU A 12 4.26 7.93 -6.89
C GLU A 12 5.21 7.20 -5.93
N CYS A 13 4.94 7.25 -4.62
CA CYS A 13 5.70 6.50 -3.62
C CYS A 13 5.60 5.00 -3.86
N TYR A 14 4.40 4.47 -4.08
CA TYR A 14 4.18 3.06 -4.37
C TYR A 14 5.00 2.60 -5.57
N ALA A 15 4.91 3.31 -6.69
CA ALA A 15 5.63 2.96 -7.92
C ALA A 15 7.16 2.97 -7.72
N LYS A 16 7.71 3.97 -7.01
CA LYS A 16 9.15 4.05 -6.72
C LYS A 16 9.62 2.92 -5.81
N ILE A 17 8.86 2.62 -4.76
CA ILE A 17 9.20 1.57 -3.79
C ILE A 17 9.06 0.19 -4.45
N GLN A 18 8.05 0.00 -5.30
CA GLN A 18 7.89 -1.23 -6.07
C GLN A 18 9.07 -1.45 -7.03
N ALA A 19 9.55 -0.39 -7.68
CA ALA A 19 10.74 -0.45 -8.52
C ALA A 19 12.00 -0.83 -7.72
N ILE A 20 12.15 -0.31 -6.48
CA ILE A 20 13.23 -0.72 -5.58
C ILE A 20 13.11 -2.21 -5.23
N ALA A 21 11.91 -2.66 -4.84
CA ALA A 21 11.67 -4.06 -4.46
C ALA A 21 11.99 -5.06 -5.59
N GLN A 22 11.92 -4.60 -6.84
CA GLN A 22 12.22 -5.39 -8.05
C GLN A 22 13.62 -5.15 -8.61
N SER A 23 14.41 -4.22 -8.05
CA SER A 23 15.74 -3.91 -8.54
C SER A 23 16.72 -5.03 -8.22
N GLN A 24 17.64 -5.28 -9.15
CA GLN A 24 18.64 -6.35 -9.00
C GLN A 24 19.55 -6.07 -7.79
N GLU A 25 19.95 -4.82 -7.59
CA GLU A 25 20.79 -4.38 -6.47
C GLU A 25 20.12 -4.62 -5.12
N TRP A 26 18.80 -4.36 -5.02
CA TRP A 26 18.03 -4.65 -3.83
C TRP A 26 17.96 -6.16 -3.56
N LEU A 27 17.65 -6.95 -4.59
CA LEU A 27 17.56 -8.41 -4.46
C LEU A 27 18.90 -9.03 -4.03
N GLU A 28 20.01 -8.54 -4.57
CA GLU A 28 21.35 -8.94 -4.17
C GLU A 28 21.65 -8.56 -2.72
N LEU A 29 21.39 -7.31 -2.33
CA LEU A 29 21.57 -6.84 -0.95
C LEU A 29 20.77 -7.71 0.03
N ALA A 30 19.50 -7.95 -0.28
CA ALA A 30 18.57 -8.64 0.59
C ALA A 30 18.85 -10.15 0.70
N ASN A 31 19.72 -10.71 -0.14
CA ASN A 31 20.17 -12.10 -0.07
C ASN A 31 21.53 -12.26 0.63
N ARG A 32 22.15 -11.16 1.08
CA ARG A 32 23.39 -11.25 1.87
C ARG A 32 23.10 -11.72 3.29
N ASN A 33 24.07 -12.42 3.88
CA ASN A 33 23.98 -12.93 5.25
C ASN A 33 24.45 -11.92 6.31
N ASP A 34 24.88 -10.73 5.89
CA ASP A 34 25.42 -9.67 6.77
C ASP A 34 24.48 -8.46 6.88
N VAL A 35 23.22 -8.62 6.44
CA VAL A 35 22.15 -7.62 6.61
C VAL A 35 21.01 -8.20 7.42
N ASP A 36 20.20 -7.31 7.99
CA ASP A 36 19.02 -7.70 8.75
C ASP A 36 18.01 -8.43 7.83
N PRO A 37 17.60 -9.66 8.14
CA PRO A 37 16.60 -10.38 7.37
C PRO A 37 15.22 -9.71 7.37
N GLU A 38 14.89 -8.88 8.36
CA GLU A 38 13.61 -8.17 8.45
C GLU A 38 13.44 -7.09 7.37
N MET A 39 14.53 -6.68 6.73
CA MET A 39 14.51 -5.62 5.73
C MET A 39 13.59 -5.94 4.53
N LYS A 40 13.48 -7.22 4.14
CA LYS A 40 12.53 -7.70 3.11
C LYS A 40 11.08 -7.55 3.58
N THR A 41 10.81 -7.94 4.83
CA THR A 41 9.49 -7.86 5.45
C THR A 41 9.02 -6.42 5.51
N HIS A 42 9.85 -5.51 6.02
CA HIS A 42 9.49 -4.10 6.15
C HIS A 42 9.23 -3.41 4.80
N LEU A 43 10.00 -3.72 3.75
CA LEU A 43 9.72 -3.18 2.43
C LEU A 43 8.37 -3.69 1.88
N GLY A 44 8.06 -4.97 2.12
CA GLY A 44 6.77 -5.57 1.80
C GLY A 44 5.62 -4.90 2.55
N ASP A 45 5.79 -4.64 3.84
CA ASP A 45 4.78 -3.98 4.68
C ASP A 45 4.48 -2.55 4.18
N VAL A 46 5.52 -1.79 3.80
CA VAL A 46 5.32 -0.45 3.24
C VAL A 46 4.51 -0.48 1.96
N LEU A 47 4.79 -1.43 1.05
CA LEU A 47 4.01 -1.61 -0.16
C LEU A 47 2.55 -1.97 0.14
N HIS A 48 2.34 -2.89 1.10
CA HIS A 48 1.01 -3.30 1.54
C HIS A 48 0.20 -2.13 2.11
N TYR A 49 0.81 -1.29 2.97
CA TYR A 49 0.11 -0.15 3.55
C TYR A 49 -0.16 0.97 2.54
N LEU A 50 0.75 1.21 1.60
CA LEU A 50 0.52 2.17 0.51
C LEU A 50 -0.61 1.72 -0.40
N GLU A 51 -0.66 0.44 -0.77
CA GLU A 51 -1.78 -0.14 -1.51
C GLU A 51 -3.11 0.06 -0.77
N GLY A 52 -3.15 -0.30 0.52
CA GLY A 52 -4.34 -0.12 1.36
C GLY A 52 -4.81 1.34 1.43
N ALA A 53 -3.88 2.29 1.59
CA ALA A 53 -4.21 3.72 1.61
C ALA A 53 -4.83 4.21 0.29
N MET A 54 -4.37 3.71 -0.85
CA MET A 54 -4.90 4.06 -2.16
C MET A 54 -6.28 3.44 -2.42
N CYS A 55 -6.55 2.24 -1.88
CA CYS A 55 -7.87 1.60 -1.97
C CYS A 55 -8.95 2.24 -1.07
N CYS A 56 -8.58 3.03 -0.07
CA CYS A 56 -9.53 3.71 0.84
C CYS A 56 -10.28 4.91 0.23
N VAL A 57 -10.08 5.24 -1.05
CA VAL A 57 -10.78 6.33 -1.76
C VAL A 57 -12.04 5.84 -2.49
N GLU A 58 -12.38 4.57 -2.35
CA GLU A 58 -13.69 4.09 -2.79
C GLU A 58 -14.80 4.89 -2.12
N VAL A 59 -15.87 5.17 -2.89
CA VAL A 59 -17.02 5.90 -2.37
C VAL A 59 -17.57 5.14 -1.17
N PHE A 60 -17.61 5.80 -0.01
CA PHE A 60 -18.29 5.25 1.16
C PHE A 60 -19.77 5.06 0.83
N VAL A 61 -20.19 3.82 0.59
CA VAL A 61 -21.61 3.48 0.40
C VAL A 61 -22.19 3.13 1.77
N GLU A 62 -22.91 4.07 2.38
CA GLU A 62 -23.65 3.83 3.61
C GLU A 62 -24.85 2.91 3.30
N VAL A 63 -24.73 1.62 3.59
CA VAL A 63 -25.83 0.67 3.42
C VAL A 63 -26.87 0.90 4.52
N SER A 64 -27.89 1.70 4.20
CA SER A 64 -29.09 1.83 5.03
C SER A 64 -29.92 0.55 4.89
N ILE A 65 -29.78 -0.40 5.81
CA ILE A 65 -30.70 -1.54 5.88
C ILE A 65 -32.05 -1.02 6.37
N ALA A 66 -32.96 -0.76 5.42
CA ALA A 66 -34.37 -0.60 5.75
C ALA A 66 -34.88 -1.97 6.21
N GLN A 67 -34.99 -2.16 7.53
CA GLN A 67 -35.79 -3.24 8.09
C GLN A 67 -37.25 -2.96 7.74
N GLU A 68 -37.71 -3.45 6.60
CA GLU A 68 -39.14 -3.59 6.35
C GLU A 68 -39.68 -4.59 7.38
N GLN A 69 -40.38 -4.07 8.38
CA GLN A 69 -41.21 -4.88 9.27
C GLN A 69 -42.31 -5.51 8.41
N VAL A 70 -42.14 -6.78 8.07
CA VAL A 70 -43.22 -7.61 7.57
C VAL A 70 -44.25 -7.72 8.69
N SER A 71 -45.38 -7.03 8.51
CA SER A 71 -46.57 -7.12 9.36
C SER A 71 -47.22 -8.50 9.26
#